data_AF-A0A5C9AQC4-F1
#
_entry.id   AF-A0A5C9AQC4-F1
#
_cell.length_a   1.000
_cell.length_b   1.000
_cell.length_c   1.000
_cell.angle_alpha   90.00
_cell.angle_beta   90.00
_cell.angle_gamma   90.00
#
_symmetry.space_group_name_H-M   'P 1'
#
loop_
_entity.id
_entity.type
_entity.pdbx_description
1 polymer ?
#
loop_
_entity_poly.entity_id
_entity_poly.type
_entity_poly.pdbx_seq_one_letter_code
_entity_poly.pdbx_strand_id
1 'polypeptide(L)'
;MNVSKYVAIFSFVFIQLISVGKVFANADEWMTTFRENIAQTWQQPEHYDLYIPAITWHARFAYDKEKTDRYNERPWGGGFGQSRWDEKGNWHGLYAMAFKDSWNKWEPIAGYGWESTWRPLADENFHLGLGFTAGVTARDNWNYIPLPVLLPL
;
A
#
# COMPACT_ATOMS: atom_id res chain seq x y z
N MET A 1 -47.52 17.92 -16.67
CA MET A 1 -46.05 17.69 -16.69
C MET A 1 -45.55 17.68 -15.26
N ASN A 2 -45.09 16.54 -14.72
CA ASN A 2 -44.13 16.45 -13.58
C ASN A 2 -43.88 15.00 -13.08
N VAL A 3 -44.74 14.03 -13.39
CA VAL A 3 -44.59 12.63 -12.93
C VAL A 3 -43.28 11.97 -13.41
N SER A 4 -42.85 12.26 -14.65
CA SER A 4 -41.64 11.68 -15.26
C SER A 4 -40.34 12.04 -14.52
N LYS A 5 -40.23 13.24 -13.92
CA LYS A 5 -39.02 13.66 -13.19
C LYS A 5 -38.87 12.92 -11.86
N TYR A 6 -39.97 12.69 -11.15
CA TYR A 6 -39.96 11.97 -9.88
C TYR A 6 -39.69 10.47 -10.07
N VAL A 7 -40.19 9.86 -11.15
CA VAL A 7 -39.89 8.46 -11.48
C VAL A 7 -38.40 8.28 -11.78
N ALA A 8 -37.78 9.18 -12.56
CA ALA A 8 -36.35 9.10 -12.85
C ALA A 8 -35.47 9.27 -11.60
N ILE A 9 -35.82 10.21 -10.70
CA ILE A 9 -35.11 10.42 -9.43
C ILE A 9 -35.29 9.21 -8.50
N PHE A 10 -36.49 8.66 -8.40
CA PHE A 10 -36.77 7.49 -7.58
C PHE A 10 -36.03 6.25 -8.09
N SER A 11 -35.99 6.04 -9.41
CA SER A 11 -35.21 4.96 -10.03
C SER A 11 -33.70 5.13 -9.82
N PHE A 12 -33.17 6.36 -9.88
CA PHE A 12 -31.74 6.62 -9.64
C PHE A 12 -31.34 6.33 -8.18
N VAL A 13 -32.17 6.75 -7.22
CA VAL A 13 -31.95 6.46 -5.79
C VAL A 13 -32.09 4.96 -5.50
N PHE A 14 -33.07 4.29 -6.10
CA PHE A 14 -33.28 2.85 -5.92
C PHE A 14 -32.14 2.00 -6.50
N ILE A 15 -31.56 2.40 -7.65
CA ILE A 15 -30.37 1.77 -8.22
C ILE A 15 -29.16 1.94 -7.29
N GLN A 16 -28.98 3.13 -6.70
CA GLN A 16 -27.89 3.34 -5.73
C GLN A 16 -28.06 2.46 -4.47
N LEU A 17 -29.28 2.29 -3.96
CA LEU A 17 -29.56 1.43 -2.80
C LEU A 17 -29.26 -0.06 -3.07
N ILE A 18 -29.51 -0.57 -4.28
CA ILE A 18 -29.19 -1.96 -4.65
C ILE A 18 -27.68 -2.16 -4.81
N SER A 19 -26.97 -1.16 -5.35
CA SER A 19 -25.51 -1.20 -5.47
C SER A 19 -24.81 -1.20 -4.12
N VAL A 20 -25.35 -0.48 -3.13
CA VAL A 20 -24.79 -0.41 -1.77
C VAL A 20 -24.73 -1.80 -1.10
N GLY A 21 -25.78 -2.63 -1.23
CA GLY A 21 -25.79 -3.98 -0.66
C GLY A 21 -24.72 -4.91 -1.26
N LYS A 22 -24.48 -4.82 -2.58
CA LYS A 22 -23.41 -5.58 -3.25
C LYS A 22 -22.01 -5.10 -2.87
N VAL A 23 -21.84 -3.79 -2.68
CA VAL A 23 -20.57 -3.20 -2.23
C VAL A 23 -20.20 -3.69 -0.83
N PHE A 24 -21.16 -3.76 0.09
CA PHE A 24 -20.90 -4.28 1.44
C PHE A 24 -20.57 -5.77 1.47
N ALA A 25 -21.29 -6.60 0.70
CA ALA A 25 -20.97 -8.03 0.61
C ALA A 25 -19.56 -8.29 0.05
N ASN A 26 -19.15 -7.54 -0.97
CA ASN A 26 -17.79 -7.62 -1.53
C ASN A 26 -16.71 -7.10 -0.56
N ALA A 27 -17.06 -6.17 0.33
CA ALA A 27 -16.11 -5.63 1.31
C ALA A 27 -15.77 -6.65 2.39
N ASP A 28 -16.74 -7.45 2.84
CA ASP A 28 -16.53 -8.52 3.82
C ASP A 28 -15.63 -9.64 3.25
N GLU A 29 -15.87 -10.05 2.00
CA GLU A 29 -15.02 -11.01 1.30
C GLU A 29 -13.59 -10.45 1.13
N TRP A 30 -13.46 -9.21 0.65
CA TRP A 30 -12.16 -8.56 0.48
C TRP A 30 -11.38 -8.46 1.80
N MET A 31 -12.05 -8.07 2.88
CA MET A 31 -11.46 -7.99 4.21
C MET A 31 -11.02 -9.36 4.74
N THR A 32 -11.80 -10.40 4.45
CA THR A 32 -11.49 -11.78 4.84
C THR A 32 -10.24 -12.25 4.11
N THR A 33 -10.19 -12.13 2.78
CA THR A 33 -9.02 -12.45 1.96
C THR A 33 -7.79 -11.64 2.36
N PHE A 34 -7.96 -10.35 2.68
CA PHE A 34 -6.86 -9.50 3.13
C PHE A 34 -6.26 -9.99 4.46
N ARG A 35 -7.11 -10.29 5.45
CA ARG A 35 -6.68 -10.80 6.76
C ARG A 35 -6.02 -12.17 6.65
N GLU A 36 -6.59 -13.07 5.85
CA GLU A 36 -6.03 -14.40 5.60
C GLU A 36 -4.67 -14.29 4.93
N ASN A 37 -4.51 -13.41 3.94
CA ASN A 37 -3.21 -13.20 3.29
C ASN A 37 -2.15 -12.68 4.26
N ILE A 38 -2.50 -11.75 5.15
CA ILE A 38 -1.61 -11.29 6.22
C ILE A 38 -1.25 -12.43 7.16
N ALA A 39 -2.25 -13.16 7.65
CA ALA A 39 -2.07 -14.26 8.59
C ALA A 39 -1.18 -15.36 8.00
N GLN A 40 -1.39 -15.72 6.74
CA GLN A 40 -0.57 -16.70 6.04
C GLN A 40 0.86 -16.20 5.85
N THR A 41 1.06 -14.93 5.47
CA THR A 41 2.41 -14.34 5.35
C THR A 41 3.14 -14.35 6.69
N TRP A 42 2.43 -14.15 7.80
CA TRP A 42 2.99 -14.23 9.15
C TRP A 42 3.33 -15.67 9.58
N GLN A 43 2.40 -16.61 9.37
CA GLN A 43 2.48 -17.98 9.88
C GLN A 43 3.32 -18.91 9.00
N GLN A 44 3.34 -18.66 7.69
CA GLN A 44 3.97 -19.50 6.68
C GLN A 44 4.82 -18.65 5.70
N PRO A 45 5.86 -17.96 6.20
CA PRO A 45 6.77 -17.25 5.32
C PRO A 45 7.63 -18.23 4.52
N GLU A 46 7.96 -17.87 3.29
CA GLU A 46 8.88 -18.63 2.44
C GLU A 46 10.29 -18.04 2.47
N HIS A 47 10.38 -16.72 2.66
CA HIS A 47 11.63 -15.97 2.60
C HIS A 47 11.73 -14.91 3.70
N TYR A 48 12.96 -14.46 3.94
CA TYR A 48 13.27 -13.30 4.77
C TYR A 48 14.00 -12.26 3.95
N ASP A 49 13.62 -11.00 4.13
CA ASP A 49 14.06 -9.88 3.32
C ASP A 49 14.80 -8.86 4.18
N LEU A 50 15.91 -8.35 3.64
CA LEU A 50 16.63 -7.20 4.20
C LEU A 50 16.34 -5.98 3.31
N TYR A 51 15.72 -4.96 3.88
CA TYR A 51 15.39 -3.72 3.20
C TYR A 51 16.45 -2.66 3.49
N ILE A 52 17.11 -2.15 2.46
CA ILE A 52 18.10 -1.08 2.57
C ILE A 52 17.58 0.14 1.79
N PRO A 53 17.24 1.26 2.47
CA PRO A 53 16.85 2.49 1.80
C PRO A 53 17.96 2.97 0.86
N ALA A 54 17.61 3.24 -0.40
CA ALA A 54 18.59 3.57 -1.44
C ALA A 54 18.46 5.01 -1.93
N ILE A 55 17.28 5.36 -2.44
CA ILE A 55 17.02 6.66 -3.06
C ILE A 55 15.58 7.10 -2.80
N THR A 56 15.40 8.38 -2.51
CA THR A 56 14.09 9.04 -2.52
C THR A 56 14.12 10.13 -3.56
N TRP A 57 13.09 10.15 -4.41
CA TRP A 57 12.95 11.16 -5.45
C TRP A 57 11.66 11.95 -5.23
N HIS A 58 11.77 13.27 -5.18
CA HIS A 58 10.61 14.14 -5.07
C HIS A 58 10.09 14.47 -6.46
N ALA A 59 8.78 14.31 -6.67
CA ALA A 59 8.09 14.70 -7.88
C ALA A 59 8.24 16.21 -8.16
N ARG A 60 9.26 16.59 -8.94
CA ARG A 60 9.61 17.99 -9.23
C ARG A 60 8.55 18.76 -10.02
N PHE A 61 7.55 18.06 -10.56
CA PHE A 61 6.38 18.67 -11.19
C PHE A 61 5.33 19.14 -10.17
N ALA A 62 5.39 18.65 -8.92
CA ALA A 62 4.38 18.90 -7.88
C ALA A 62 4.89 19.75 -6.70
N TYR A 63 6.19 20.08 -6.64
CA TYR A 63 6.80 20.80 -5.52
C TYR A 63 7.69 21.97 -5.98
N ASP A 64 7.64 23.09 -5.25
CA ASP A 64 8.52 24.25 -5.46
C ASP A 64 9.99 23.88 -5.23
N LYS A 65 10.85 24.39 -6.12
CA LYS A 65 12.28 24.08 -6.23
C LYS A 65 13.08 24.32 -4.93
N GLU A 66 12.69 25.30 -4.13
CA GLU A 66 13.34 25.64 -2.84
C GLU A 66 13.10 24.61 -1.72
N LYS A 67 12.07 23.75 -1.85
CA LYS A 67 11.80 22.67 -0.89
C LYS A 67 12.54 21.38 -1.29
N THR A 68 12.60 21.06 -2.59
CA THR A 68 13.27 19.85 -3.08
C THR A 68 14.78 19.85 -2.84
N ASP A 69 15.44 21.00 -2.92
CA ASP A 69 16.90 21.10 -2.72
C ASP A 69 17.34 20.93 -1.25
N ARG A 70 16.41 20.98 -0.29
CA ARG A 70 16.69 20.81 1.15
C ARG A 70 16.38 19.43 1.70
N TYR A 71 15.69 18.58 0.95
CA TYR A 71 15.27 17.27 1.45
C TYR A 71 16.37 16.23 1.33
N ASN A 72 16.44 15.34 2.32
CA ASN A 72 17.30 14.17 2.25
C ASN A 72 16.80 13.19 1.17
N GLU A 73 17.51 13.12 0.04
CA GLU A 73 17.21 12.20 -1.09
C GLU A 73 17.95 10.85 -1.00
N ARG A 74 18.75 10.65 0.06
CA ARG A 74 19.49 9.42 0.35
C ARG A 74 19.25 9.02 1.81
N PRO A 75 18.06 8.48 2.13
CA PRO A 75 17.73 8.10 3.49
C PRO A 75 18.71 7.04 4.00
N TRP A 76 19.25 7.25 5.20
CA TRP A 76 19.97 6.19 5.92
C TRP A 76 18.97 5.37 6.72
N GLY A 77 19.12 4.06 6.76
CA GLY A 77 18.24 3.21 7.54
C GLY A 77 18.38 1.75 7.19
N GLY A 78 17.38 0.99 7.58
CA GLY A 78 17.29 -0.42 7.28
C GLY A 78 15.97 -0.98 7.76
N GLY A 79 15.69 -2.19 7.32
CA GLY A 79 14.60 -2.96 7.89
C GLY A 79 14.67 -4.41 7.48
N PHE A 80 13.72 -5.15 8.03
CA PHE A 80 13.64 -6.57 7.88
C PHE A 80 12.18 -6.96 7.64
N GLY A 81 11.98 -8.03 6.90
CA GLY A 81 10.66 -8.58 6.70
C GLY A 81 10.69 -10.05 6.36
N GLN A 82 9.50 -10.57 6.17
CA GLN A 82 9.24 -11.91 5.71
C GLN A 82 8.25 -11.85 4.55
N SER A 83 8.46 -12.71 3.57
CA SER A 83 7.65 -12.73 2.35
C SER A 83 7.34 -14.13 1.88
N ARG A 84 6.40 -14.20 0.95
CA ARG A 84 5.99 -15.41 0.23
C ARG A 84 5.47 -15.05 -1.15
N TRP A 85 5.50 -16.02 -2.04
CA TRP A 85 4.83 -15.98 -3.33
C TRP A 85 3.54 -16.79 -3.24
N ASP A 86 2.41 -16.23 -3.71
CA ASP A 86 1.16 -17.01 -3.77
C ASP A 86 1.16 -18.00 -4.94
N GLU A 87 0.14 -18.86 -4.98
CA GLU A 87 -0.11 -19.81 -6.06
C GLU A 87 -0.31 -19.17 -7.45
N LYS A 88 -0.60 -17.87 -7.50
CA LYS A 88 -0.71 -17.07 -8.73
C LYS A 88 0.62 -16.37 -9.07
N GLY A 89 1.65 -16.57 -8.26
CA GLY A 89 2.97 -15.98 -8.41
C GLY A 89 3.06 -14.51 -8.01
N ASN A 90 2.10 -13.99 -7.24
CA ASN A 90 2.10 -12.62 -6.67
C ASN A 90 2.89 -12.57 -5.36
N TRP A 91 3.48 -11.41 -5.08
CA TRP A 91 4.29 -11.20 -3.89
C TRP A 91 3.43 -10.74 -2.70
N HIS A 92 3.74 -11.27 -1.52
CA HIS A 92 3.22 -10.81 -0.23
C HIS A 92 4.36 -10.60 0.74
N GLY A 93 4.36 -9.50 1.49
CA GLY A 93 5.41 -9.22 2.46
C GLY A 93 4.87 -8.56 3.73
N LEU A 94 5.45 -8.94 4.87
CA LEU A 94 5.34 -8.22 6.13
C LEU A 94 6.71 -7.64 6.48
N TYR A 95 6.76 -6.35 6.76
CA TYR A 95 8.03 -5.66 6.98
C TYR A 95 7.96 -4.71 8.17
N ALA A 96 9.14 -4.45 8.73
CA ALA A 96 9.40 -3.36 9.66
C ALA A 96 10.71 -2.69 9.26
N MET A 97 10.68 -1.36 9.09
CA MET A 97 11.82 -0.55 8.70
C MET A 97 11.92 0.67 9.61
N ALA A 98 13.12 1.22 9.72
CA ALA A 98 13.35 2.56 10.24
C ALA A 98 14.35 3.28 9.34
N PHE A 99 14.01 4.50 8.93
CA PHE A 99 14.87 5.31 8.06
C PHE A 99 14.86 6.78 8.48
N LYS A 100 15.88 7.52 8.04
CA LYS A 100 15.97 8.96 8.23
C LYS A 100 15.07 9.66 7.22
N ASP A 101 14.07 10.39 7.72
CA ASP A 101 13.14 11.15 6.91
C ASP A 101 13.77 12.42 6.29
N SER A 102 12.96 13.22 5.62
CA SER A 102 13.41 14.44 4.94
C SER A 102 13.95 15.52 5.89
N TRP A 103 13.68 15.43 7.19
CA TRP A 103 14.21 16.30 8.26
C TRP A 103 15.36 15.67 9.03
N ASN A 104 15.89 14.55 8.53
CA ASN A 104 16.93 13.77 9.20
C ASN A 104 16.48 13.32 10.60
N LYS A 105 15.22 12.92 10.76
CA LYS A 105 14.64 12.29 11.95
C LYS A 105 14.32 10.83 11.67
N TRP A 106 14.34 9.98 12.70
CA TRP A 106 14.01 8.57 12.50
C TRP A 106 12.50 8.41 12.30
N GLU A 107 12.10 7.72 11.24
CA GLU A 107 10.73 7.34 10.92
C GLU A 107 10.65 5.81 10.88
N PRO A 108 10.04 5.17 11.90
CA PRO A 108 9.71 3.76 11.84
C PRO A 108 8.45 3.55 11.01
N ILE A 109 8.43 2.48 10.22
CA ILE A 109 7.25 2.02 9.47
C ILE A 109 7.16 0.50 9.58
N ALA A 110 5.96 -0.02 9.76
CA ALA A 110 5.68 -1.45 9.63
C ALA A 110 4.40 -1.66 8.83
N GLY A 111 4.35 -2.69 8.00
CA GLY A 111 3.22 -2.88 7.11
C GLY A 111 3.16 -4.23 6.43
N TYR A 112 2.07 -4.41 5.70
CA TYR A 112 1.83 -5.50 4.78
C TYR A 112 1.84 -4.96 3.34
N GLY A 113 2.68 -5.54 2.50
CA GLY A 113 2.75 -5.27 1.07
C GLY A 113 2.19 -6.42 0.23
N TRP A 114 1.56 -6.08 -0.88
CA TRP A 114 1.13 -7.03 -1.91
C TRP A 114 1.42 -6.45 -3.30
N GLU A 115 1.95 -7.27 -4.20
CA GLU A 115 2.19 -6.88 -5.59
C GLU A 115 1.69 -7.96 -6.56
N SER A 116 0.85 -7.56 -7.52
CA SER A 116 0.60 -8.41 -8.68
C SER A 116 1.88 -8.49 -9.48
N THR A 117 2.31 -9.71 -9.82
CA THR A 117 3.65 -9.93 -10.39
C THR A 117 3.60 -10.61 -11.74
N TRP A 118 4.36 -10.07 -12.70
CA TRP A 118 4.52 -10.60 -14.06
C TRP A 118 5.97 -11.01 -14.32
N ARG A 119 6.15 -12.12 -15.05
CA ARG A 119 7.45 -12.63 -15.51
C ARG A 119 7.49 -12.65 -17.04
N PRO A 120 7.79 -11.51 -17.69
CA PRO A 120 7.63 -11.37 -19.14
C PRO A 120 8.80 -11.91 -19.97
N LEU A 121 9.91 -12.30 -19.33
CA LEU A 121 11.11 -12.79 -20.00
C LEU A 121 11.18 -14.32 -19.91
N ALA A 122 12.02 -14.94 -20.75
CA ALA A 122 12.29 -16.38 -20.67
C ALA A 122 13.05 -16.77 -19.37
N ASP A 123 13.68 -15.79 -18.72
CA ASP A 123 14.28 -15.96 -17.39
C ASP A 123 13.23 -15.68 -16.32
N GLU A 124 12.80 -16.74 -15.64
CA GLU A 124 11.79 -16.69 -14.57
C GLU A 124 12.27 -15.94 -13.31
N ASN A 125 13.57 -15.64 -13.20
CA ASN A 125 14.09 -14.81 -12.12
C ASN A 125 13.74 -13.33 -12.30
N PHE A 126 13.46 -12.89 -13.53
CA PHE A 126 13.06 -11.51 -13.79
C PHE A 126 11.57 -11.33 -13.58
N HIS A 127 11.21 -10.42 -12.68
CA HIS A 127 9.83 -10.11 -12.34
C HIS A 127 9.56 -8.61 -12.28
N LEU A 128 8.35 -8.22 -12.65
CA LEU A 128 7.81 -6.87 -12.54
C LEU A 128 6.58 -6.91 -11.63
N GLY A 129 6.50 -5.99 -10.67
CA GLY A 129 5.42 -5.90 -9.70
C GLY A 129 4.67 -4.57 -9.76
N LEU A 130 3.39 -4.60 -9.37
CA LEU A 130 2.59 -3.41 -9.07
C LEU A 130 1.59 -3.75 -7.98
N GLY A 131 1.48 -2.93 -6.95
CA GLY A 131 0.47 -3.14 -5.91
C GLY A 131 0.41 -2.06 -4.85
N PHE A 132 0.30 -2.48 -3.59
CA PHE A 132 0.09 -1.57 -2.47
C PHE A 132 0.71 -2.07 -1.18
N THR A 133 0.97 -1.14 -0.25
CA THR A 133 1.27 -1.41 1.15
C THR A 133 0.26 -0.74 2.06
N ALA A 134 -0.18 -1.48 3.08
CA ALA A 134 -1.02 -1.00 4.17
C ALA A 134 -0.29 -1.19 5.51
N GLY A 135 -0.13 -0.13 6.28
CA GLY A 135 0.68 -0.18 7.48
C GLY A 135 0.52 1.02 8.40
N VAL A 136 1.52 1.19 9.26
CA VAL A 136 1.61 2.26 10.24
C VAL A 136 3.00 2.86 10.22
N THR A 137 3.08 4.19 10.20
CA THR A 137 4.33 4.94 10.37
C THR A 137 4.22 5.89 11.58
N ALA A 138 5.33 6.45 12.03
CA ALA A 138 5.34 7.51 13.03
C ALA A 138 6.44 8.54 12.74
N ARG A 139 6.12 9.83 12.89
CA ARG A 139 7.05 10.92 12.54
C ARG A 139 7.21 11.94 13.67
N ASP A 140 8.41 12.50 13.77
CA ASP A 140 8.76 13.54 14.76
C ASP A 140 7.84 14.77 14.66
N ASN A 141 7.41 15.14 13.45
CA ASN A 141 6.51 16.27 13.19
C ASN A 141 5.16 16.19 13.95
N TRP A 142 4.72 14.99 14.31
CA TRP A 142 3.47 14.74 15.02
C TRP A 142 3.72 14.01 16.35
N ASN A 143 4.86 14.27 16.99
CA ASN A 143 5.24 13.66 18.28
C ASN A 143 5.18 12.12 18.27
N TYR A 144 5.47 11.49 17.12
CA TYR A 144 5.44 10.03 16.97
C TYR A 144 4.07 9.37 17.26
N ILE A 145 2.97 10.11 17.11
CA ILE A 145 1.64 9.50 17.06
C ILE A 145 1.59 8.51 15.88
N PRO A 146 1.14 7.26 16.07
CA PRO A 146 1.04 6.29 14.97
C PRO A 146 0.04 6.75 13.91
N LEU A 147 0.45 6.72 12.64
CA LEU A 147 -0.34 7.15 11.50
C LEU A 147 -0.59 5.99 10.54
N PRO A 148 -1.84 5.76 10.11
CA PRO A 148 -2.13 4.75 9.11
C PRO A 148 -1.55 5.17 7.76
N VAL A 149 -1.06 4.19 7.01
CA VAL A 149 -0.45 4.37 5.69
C VAL A 149 -1.11 3.41 4.71
N LEU A 150 -1.49 3.93 3.54
CA LEU A 150 -1.87 3.16 2.37
C LEU A 150 -1.18 3.79 1.17
N LEU A 151 -0.19 3.10 0.60
CA LEU A 151 0.66 3.62 -0.48
C LEU A 151 0.76 2.62 -1.64
N PRO A 152 0.97 3.10 -2.88
CA PRO A 152 1.32 2.22 -3.98
C PRO A 152 2.72 1.62 -3.78
N LEU A 153 2.92 0.42 -4.31
CA LEU A 153 4.22 -0.23 -4.53
C LEU A 153 4.43 -0.42 -6.03
#